data_AF-A0A7K6BC22-F1
#
_entry.id   AF-A0A7K6BC22-F1
#
_cell.length_a   1.000
_cell.length_b   1.000
_cell.length_c   1.000
_cell.angle_alpha   90.00
_cell.angle_beta   90.00
_cell.angle_gamma   90.00
#
_symmetry.space_group_name_H-M   'P 1'
#
loop_
_entity.id
_entity.type
_entity.pdbx_description
1 polymer ?
#
loop_
_entity_poly.entity_id
_entity_poly.type
_entity_poly.pdbx_seq_one_letter_code
_entity_poly.pdbx_strand_id
1 'polypeptide(L)'
;ELQARHGLRFFSLERSCCYEALLLDEERGRLFAGAQNHLLSLALDDISQQDRKIYWPAPVEWREECNWAGKDITAECMNFVKILHRYNQTHLYACGTGAFHPVCAFVEVGQQEKEPIFKLDPWHTEDGKGKAPYDPRHMAASVLVGEELYSGVATDLMGRDFTIFRSLGHRPSVRTEQHDSRWLNEPKFVAVFWVPESDDPDDDKIYFFFRETAVERQQGLGKISFARIGQICRNDVGGQRSLVNKWTTFLKARLVCSVPGPDGTDTHFDELRDVFLLRTRDKRNPLVYSVFSTSSSVFLGSAVCIYTMADIRRAFLGPFAHKEGPSYQWVSYQGRVPYPRPGMCPSKTFGTFSSTKDFPDEVIQFARHHPLMYNPVLPHGQRPLFVQTTVPYTFTRITVDRVTAADGQYDVLFIGTGMWSPLGQDVGTVLKVVSVPKESWHRMEPLLLEELQIFPNTTPITSLQLSSKRQQLYAGSATALVQLPLHRCGAYGRACAECCLARDPYCAWDGTACTHYIPNTKR
;
A
#
# COMPACT_ATOMS: atom_id res chain seq x y z
N GLU A 1 -25.27 -10.77 -16.56
CA GLU A 1 -25.21 -11.92 -15.62
C GLU A 1 -24.61 -11.52 -14.27
N LEU A 2 -23.39 -10.96 -14.22
CA LEU A 2 -22.70 -10.53 -13.00
C LEU A 2 -23.54 -9.67 -12.04
N GLN A 3 -24.21 -8.63 -12.54
CA GLN A 3 -25.08 -7.76 -11.74
C GLN A 3 -26.31 -8.50 -11.20
N ALA A 4 -27.01 -9.25 -12.06
CA ALA A 4 -28.24 -9.97 -11.70
C ALA A 4 -27.99 -11.14 -10.73
N ARG A 5 -26.83 -11.79 -10.82
CA ARG A 5 -26.48 -13.00 -10.06
C ARG A 5 -25.72 -12.70 -8.76
N HIS A 6 -24.88 -11.67 -8.76
CA HIS A 6 -23.96 -11.38 -7.64
C HIS A 6 -24.19 -10.01 -7.00
N GLY A 7 -25.18 -9.24 -7.47
CA GLY A 7 -25.49 -7.91 -6.92
C GLY A 7 -24.38 -6.87 -7.16
N LEU A 8 -23.55 -7.10 -8.17
CA LEU A 8 -22.43 -6.22 -8.54
C LEU A 8 -22.95 -4.92 -9.16
N ARG A 9 -22.37 -3.79 -8.73
CA ARG A 9 -22.65 -2.46 -9.30
C ARG A 9 -21.39 -1.93 -9.98
N PHE A 10 -21.57 -1.25 -11.10
CA PHE A 10 -20.47 -0.83 -11.98
C PHE A 10 -20.51 0.68 -12.19
N PHE A 11 -19.32 1.28 -12.27
CA PHE A 11 -19.16 2.66 -12.71
C PHE A 11 -18.00 2.75 -13.72
N SER A 12 -18.20 3.47 -14.82
CA SER A 12 -17.17 3.74 -15.81
C SER A 12 -17.42 5.09 -16.49
N LEU A 13 -16.34 5.77 -16.85
CA LEU A 13 -16.35 6.97 -17.68
C LEU A 13 -16.06 6.63 -19.14
N GLU A 14 -16.72 7.33 -20.06
CA GLU A 14 -16.33 7.33 -21.46
C GLU A 14 -15.00 8.06 -21.63
N ARG A 15 -14.08 7.49 -22.45
CA ARG A 15 -12.78 8.10 -22.79
C ARG A 15 -11.88 8.42 -21.58
N SER A 16 -11.98 7.62 -20.52
CA SER A 16 -11.08 7.67 -19.37
C SER A 16 -10.80 6.24 -18.89
N CYS A 17 -9.77 6.08 -18.07
CA CYS A 17 -9.31 4.79 -17.56
C CYS A 17 -8.75 4.94 -16.15
N CYS A 18 -8.24 3.81 -15.65
CA CYS A 18 -7.16 3.78 -14.67
C CYS A 18 -7.60 4.28 -13.28
N TYR A 19 -8.57 3.57 -12.70
CA TYR A 19 -9.18 3.87 -11.39
C TYR A 19 -8.30 3.34 -10.24
N GLU A 20 -7.08 3.87 -10.13
CA GLU A 20 -6.05 3.36 -9.19
C GLU A 20 -6.10 4.04 -7.81
N ALA A 21 -6.47 5.33 -7.75
CA ALA A 21 -6.49 6.10 -6.52
C ALA A 21 -7.90 6.11 -5.91
N LEU A 22 -8.15 5.31 -4.89
CA LEU A 22 -9.45 5.24 -4.19
C LEU A 22 -9.33 5.72 -2.75
N LEU A 23 -10.25 6.59 -2.34
CA LEU A 23 -10.37 7.10 -0.99
C LEU A 23 -11.82 6.90 -0.49
N LEU A 24 -11.97 6.02 0.49
CA LEU A 24 -13.23 5.74 1.16
C LEU A 24 -13.51 6.81 2.24
N ASP A 25 -14.64 7.51 2.14
CA ASP A 25 -15.12 8.46 3.14
C ASP A 25 -16.49 8.01 3.68
N GLU A 26 -16.46 7.23 4.76
CA GLU A 26 -17.68 6.73 5.40
C GLU A 26 -18.48 7.82 6.12
N GLU A 27 -17.85 8.94 6.50
CA GLU A 27 -18.53 10.06 7.16
C GLU A 27 -19.46 10.78 6.18
N ARG A 28 -19.02 10.95 4.93
CA ARG A 28 -19.81 11.59 3.87
C ARG A 28 -20.66 10.64 3.06
N GLY A 29 -20.51 9.33 3.26
CA GLY A 29 -21.16 8.34 2.40
C GLY A 29 -20.62 8.36 0.97
N ARG A 30 -19.33 8.73 0.77
CA ARG A 30 -18.73 8.88 -0.57
C ARG A 30 -17.49 8.03 -0.78
N LEU A 31 -17.36 7.47 -1.99
CA LEU A 31 -16.11 6.94 -2.54
C LEU A 31 -15.54 8.00 -3.47
N PHE A 32 -14.39 8.56 -3.13
CA PHE A 32 -13.65 9.40 -4.04
C PHE A 32 -12.68 8.55 -4.87
N ALA A 33 -12.61 8.82 -6.17
CA ALA A 33 -11.72 8.09 -7.07
C ALA A 33 -10.97 9.03 -8.01
N GLY A 34 -9.69 8.75 -8.22
CA GLY A 34 -8.86 9.34 -9.26
C GLY A 34 -8.82 8.46 -10.49
N ALA A 35 -8.95 9.07 -11.66
CA ALA A 35 -8.89 8.44 -12.96
C ALA A 35 -8.08 9.31 -13.94
N GLN A 36 -7.96 8.88 -15.20
CA GLN A 36 -7.38 9.70 -16.26
C GLN A 36 -8.23 10.97 -16.49
N ASN A 37 -7.61 12.12 -16.29
CA ASN A 37 -8.15 13.48 -16.39
C ASN A 37 -9.35 13.77 -15.48
N HIS A 38 -9.67 12.90 -14.52
CA HIS A 38 -10.89 13.03 -13.73
C HIS A 38 -10.69 12.72 -12.26
N LEU A 39 -11.38 13.48 -11.43
CA LEU A 39 -11.70 13.14 -10.05
C LEU A 39 -13.19 12.83 -9.97
N LEU A 40 -13.54 11.84 -9.16
CA LEU A 40 -14.89 11.30 -9.02
C LEU A 40 -15.31 11.32 -7.56
N SER A 41 -16.60 11.56 -7.33
CA SER A 41 -17.27 11.38 -6.04
C SER A 41 -18.53 10.54 -6.27
N LEU A 42 -18.50 9.30 -5.81
CA LEU A 42 -19.54 8.29 -6.01
C LEU A 42 -20.24 8.01 -4.68
N ALA A 43 -21.55 7.75 -4.70
CA ALA A 43 -22.27 7.37 -3.49
C ALA A 43 -21.85 5.98 -3.01
N LEU A 44 -21.60 5.81 -1.71
CA LEU A 44 -21.23 4.49 -1.16
C LEU A 44 -22.39 3.50 -1.14
N ASP A 45 -23.63 4.00 -1.09
CA ASP A 45 -24.80 3.16 -1.23
C ASP A 45 -24.81 2.52 -2.61
N ASP A 46 -24.77 3.29 -3.69
CA ASP A 46 -24.71 2.78 -5.06
C ASP A 46 -23.76 3.62 -5.92
N ILE A 47 -22.62 3.03 -6.30
CA ILE A 47 -21.60 3.73 -7.08
C ILE A 47 -22.06 4.07 -8.52
N SER A 48 -23.12 3.42 -9.00
CA SER A 48 -23.68 3.68 -10.33
C SER A 48 -24.62 4.89 -10.35
N GLN A 49 -24.91 5.47 -9.18
CA GLN A 49 -25.86 6.56 -8.99
C GLN A 49 -25.21 7.77 -8.34
N GLN A 50 -25.79 8.95 -8.60
CA GLN A 50 -25.44 10.22 -7.94
C GLN A 50 -23.96 10.58 -7.98
N ASP A 51 -23.33 10.38 -9.14
CA ASP A 51 -21.93 10.68 -9.37
C ASP A 51 -21.69 12.17 -9.57
N ARG A 52 -20.52 12.64 -9.11
CA ARG A 52 -20.00 13.97 -9.43
C ARG A 52 -18.60 13.83 -9.98
N LYS A 53 -18.30 14.65 -10.97
CA LYS A 53 -17.06 14.59 -11.74
C LYS A 53 -16.41 15.96 -11.79
N ILE A 54 -15.09 15.98 -11.60
CA ILE A 54 -14.26 17.14 -11.91
C ILE A 54 -13.36 16.71 -13.07
N TYR A 55 -13.45 17.44 -14.18
CA TYR A 55 -12.51 17.28 -15.29
C TYR A 55 -11.25 18.08 -14.97
N TRP A 56 -10.13 17.40 -14.78
CA TRP A 56 -8.83 17.95 -14.40
C TRP A 56 -7.72 17.43 -15.33
N PRO A 57 -7.72 17.85 -16.61
CA PRO A 57 -6.67 17.49 -17.57
C PRO A 57 -5.39 18.31 -17.36
N ALA A 58 -4.31 17.88 -18.01
CA ALA A 58 -3.12 18.71 -18.17
C ALA A 58 -3.40 19.87 -19.18
N PRO A 59 -2.81 21.06 -19.00
CA PRO A 59 -2.81 22.14 -19.99
C PRO A 59 -2.33 21.67 -21.37
N VAL A 60 -2.80 22.34 -22.44
CA VAL A 60 -2.48 21.94 -23.81
C VAL A 60 -0.97 22.03 -24.06
N GLU A 61 -0.34 23.07 -23.52
CA GLU A 61 1.09 23.35 -23.65
C GLU A 61 1.93 22.18 -23.09
N TRP A 62 1.59 21.68 -21.90
CA TRP A 62 2.30 20.53 -21.30
C TRP A 62 2.06 19.23 -22.09
N ARG A 63 0.89 19.07 -22.71
CA ARG A 63 0.60 17.91 -23.55
C ARG A 63 1.42 17.94 -24.83
N GLU A 64 1.60 19.12 -25.42
CA GLU A 64 2.48 19.31 -26.60
C GLU A 64 3.95 19.08 -26.23
N GLU A 65 4.43 19.63 -25.10
CA GLU A 65 5.78 19.39 -24.59
C GLU A 65 6.05 17.89 -24.33
N CYS A 66 5.10 17.21 -23.69
CA CYS A 66 5.16 15.76 -23.47
C CYS A 66 5.26 14.97 -24.79
N ASN A 67 4.49 15.36 -25.80
CA ASN A 67 4.53 14.74 -27.10
C ASN A 67 5.86 15.01 -27.82
N TRP A 68 6.41 16.23 -27.72
CA TRP A 68 7.70 16.58 -28.31
C TRP A 68 8.85 15.84 -27.61
N ALA A 69 8.67 15.46 -26.34
CA ALA A 69 9.56 14.56 -25.63
C ALA A 69 9.44 13.08 -26.05
N GLY A 70 8.59 12.77 -27.05
CA GLY A 70 8.44 11.44 -27.65
C GLY A 70 7.48 10.51 -26.92
N LYS A 71 6.60 11.04 -26.08
CA LYS A 71 5.58 10.28 -25.33
C LYS A 71 4.27 10.17 -26.10
N ASP A 72 3.49 9.12 -25.84
CA ASP A 72 2.21 8.91 -26.51
C ASP A 72 1.15 9.97 -26.09
N ILE A 73 0.64 10.74 -27.06
CA ILE A 73 -0.31 11.83 -26.80
C ILE A 73 -1.64 11.35 -26.19
N THR A 74 -2.03 10.09 -26.42
CA THR A 74 -3.30 9.50 -25.98
C THR A 74 -3.16 8.66 -24.71
N ALA A 75 -2.05 7.95 -24.56
CA ALA A 75 -1.82 7.00 -23.47
C ALA A 75 -0.95 7.57 -22.34
N GLU A 76 -0.07 8.54 -22.61
CA GLU A 76 0.94 9.02 -21.67
C GLU A 76 0.78 10.51 -21.35
N CYS A 77 0.48 11.36 -22.33
CA CYS A 77 0.37 12.82 -22.18
C CYS A 77 -1.01 13.28 -21.67
N MET A 78 -1.41 12.71 -20.54
CA MET A 78 -2.66 13.00 -19.85
C MET A 78 -2.39 13.15 -18.34
N ASN A 79 -3.34 13.71 -17.60
CA ASN A 79 -3.22 13.79 -16.15
C ASN A 79 -3.80 12.52 -15.52
N PHE A 80 -2.97 11.63 -15.01
CA PHE A 80 -3.43 10.44 -14.28
C PHE A 80 -3.36 10.75 -12.78
N VAL A 81 -4.51 10.81 -12.11
CA VAL A 81 -4.56 11.02 -10.66
C VAL A 81 -3.99 9.79 -9.95
N LYS A 82 -2.90 9.98 -9.21
CA LYS A 82 -2.16 8.91 -8.52
C LYS A 82 -2.30 8.95 -7.01
N ILE A 83 -2.63 10.11 -6.44
CA ILE A 83 -2.72 10.32 -5.00
C ILE A 83 -4.02 11.02 -4.67
N LEU A 84 -4.68 10.54 -3.61
CA LEU A 84 -5.89 11.13 -3.07
C LEU A 84 -5.94 10.90 -1.56
N HIS A 85 -5.92 11.99 -0.79
CA HIS A 85 -5.98 11.96 0.68
C HIS A 85 -7.02 12.94 1.20
N ARG A 86 -7.60 12.63 2.36
CA ARG A 86 -8.37 13.62 3.12
C ARG A 86 -7.38 14.61 3.76
N TYR A 87 -7.46 15.89 3.41
CA TYR A 87 -6.59 16.92 3.98
C TYR A 87 -7.12 17.43 5.30
N ASN A 88 -8.38 17.84 5.33
CA ASN A 88 -9.07 18.29 6.53
C ASN A 88 -10.56 17.91 6.49
N GLN A 89 -11.40 18.62 7.23
CA GLN A 89 -12.84 18.38 7.24
C GLN A 89 -13.58 18.94 6.02
N THR A 90 -12.94 19.70 5.14
CA THR A 90 -13.61 20.34 3.99
C THR A 90 -12.91 20.06 2.67
N HIS A 91 -11.64 19.65 2.70
CA HIS A 91 -10.81 19.48 1.51
C HIS A 91 -10.16 18.10 1.46
N LEU A 92 -10.02 17.60 0.25
CA LEU A 92 -9.10 16.53 -0.12
C LEU A 92 -7.84 17.14 -0.72
N TYR A 93 -6.75 16.37 -0.71
CA TYR A 93 -5.53 16.67 -1.44
C TYR A 93 -5.34 15.62 -2.54
N ALA A 94 -5.28 16.07 -3.78
CA ALA A 94 -5.14 15.20 -4.95
C ALA A 94 -3.88 15.56 -5.74
N CYS A 95 -3.18 14.56 -6.26
CA CYS A 95 -2.05 14.77 -7.18
C CYS A 95 -2.12 13.83 -8.38
N GLY A 96 -1.68 14.31 -9.53
CA GLY A 96 -1.59 13.52 -10.76
C GLY A 96 -0.34 13.82 -11.57
N THR A 97 -0.14 13.02 -12.63
CA THR A 97 1.05 13.08 -13.49
C THR A 97 1.16 14.34 -14.34
N GLY A 98 0.03 15.04 -14.58
CA GLY A 98 -0.04 16.26 -15.38
C GLY A 98 0.67 16.20 -16.73
N ALA A 99 0.55 15.08 -17.47
CA ALA A 99 1.27 14.86 -18.73
C ALA A 99 2.80 15.02 -18.59
N PHE A 100 3.41 14.31 -17.62
CA PHE A 100 4.83 14.46 -17.26
C PHE A 100 5.18 15.85 -16.67
N HIS A 101 4.21 16.56 -16.12
CA HIS A 101 4.39 17.72 -15.26
C HIS A 101 3.54 17.51 -13.99
N PRO A 102 4.03 16.77 -12.98
CA PRO A 102 3.22 16.42 -11.82
C PRO A 102 2.62 17.64 -11.13
N VAL A 103 1.32 17.56 -10.83
CA VAL A 103 0.57 18.64 -10.20
C VAL A 103 -0.30 18.13 -9.07
N CYS A 104 -0.52 19.00 -8.09
CA CYS A 104 -1.42 18.75 -6.98
C CYS A 104 -2.46 19.87 -6.84
N ALA A 105 -3.58 19.57 -6.19
CA ALA A 105 -4.62 20.54 -5.90
C ALA A 105 -5.43 20.13 -4.66
N PHE A 106 -6.03 21.13 -4.02
CA PHE A 106 -7.05 20.91 -3.01
C PHE A 106 -8.43 20.79 -3.67
N VAL A 107 -9.21 19.80 -3.23
CA VAL A 107 -10.58 19.56 -3.73
C VAL A 107 -11.55 19.82 -2.59
N GLU A 108 -12.40 20.82 -2.74
CA GLU A 108 -13.44 21.15 -1.78
C GLU A 108 -14.56 20.11 -1.85
N VAL A 109 -14.85 19.48 -0.71
CA VAL A 109 -15.87 18.42 -0.55
C VAL A 109 -16.97 18.75 0.45
N GLY A 110 -16.85 19.89 1.16
CA GLY A 110 -17.79 20.29 2.22
C GLY A 110 -17.73 19.38 3.46
N GLN A 111 -18.50 19.73 4.50
CA GLN A 111 -18.53 18.98 5.78
C GLN A 111 -19.64 17.93 5.86
N GLN A 112 -20.79 18.12 5.18
CA GLN A 112 -21.98 17.29 5.38
C GLN A 112 -22.53 16.71 4.07
N GLU A 113 -23.22 15.58 4.21
CA GLU A 113 -23.86 14.82 3.12
C GLU A 113 -25.01 15.57 2.44
N LYS A 114 -25.71 16.48 3.16
CA LYS A 114 -26.93 17.16 2.69
C LYS A 114 -26.69 18.21 1.60
N GLU A 115 -25.51 18.80 1.55
CA GLU A 115 -25.06 19.68 0.47
C GLU A 115 -23.67 19.24 0.04
N PRO A 116 -23.56 18.19 -0.79
CA PRO A 116 -22.25 17.75 -1.23
C PRO A 116 -21.64 18.89 -2.04
N ILE A 117 -20.40 19.26 -1.74
CA ILE A 117 -19.57 20.10 -2.60
C ILE A 117 -18.57 19.16 -3.29
N PHE A 118 -18.22 19.47 -4.53
CA PHE A 118 -17.15 18.76 -5.23
C PHE A 118 -16.56 19.70 -6.26
N LYS A 119 -15.62 20.53 -5.81
CA LYS A 119 -15.04 21.61 -6.63
C LYS A 119 -13.53 21.62 -6.49
N LEU A 120 -12.85 21.89 -7.59
CA LEU A 120 -11.42 22.13 -7.66
C LEU A 120 -11.24 23.48 -8.34
N ASP A 121 -10.37 24.32 -7.78
CA ASP A 121 -9.96 25.55 -8.44
C ASP A 121 -8.72 25.26 -9.30
N PRO A 122 -8.85 25.26 -10.64
CA PRO A 122 -7.73 24.92 -11.52
C PRO A 122 -6.62 25.97 -11.50
N TRP A 123 -6.88 27.18 -11.02
CA TRP A 123 -5.90 28.27 -10.95
C TRP A 123 -5.01 28.21 -9.71
N HIS A 124 -5.43 27.43 -8.69
CA HIS A 124 -4.68 27.24 -7.44
C HIS A 124 -4.10 25.81 -7.36
N THR A 125 -3.35 25.43 -8.40
CA THR A 125 -2.59 24.17 -8.42
C THR A 125 -1.20 24.35 -7.82
N GLU A 126 -0.67 23.28 -7.23
CA GLU A 126 0.67 23.23 -6.66
C GLU A 126 1.60 22.33 -7.47
N ASP A 127 2.91 22.58 -7.38
CA ASP A 127 3.93 21.66 -7.89
C ASP A 127 3.79 20.28 -7.22
N GLY A 128 3.68 19.26 -8.08
CA GLY A 128 3.57 17.86 -7.69
C GLY A 128 4.91 17.13 -7.66
N LYS A 129 6.03 17.78 -7.96
CA LYS A 129 7.35 17.15 -7.91
C LYS A 129 7.66 16.61 -6.52
N GLY A 130 8.07 15.34 -6.44
CA GLY A 130 8.29 14.66 -5.16
C GLY A 130 7.01 14.17 -4.49
N LYS A 131 5.83 14.55 -4.97
CA LYS A 131 4.52 14.11 -4.48
C LYS A 131 3.94 13.05 -5.39
N ALA A 132 3.83 13.33 -6.69
CA ALA A 132 3.33 12.42 -7.72
C ALA A 132 4.42 12.10 -8.78
N PRO A 133 4.34 10.94 -9.44
CA PRO A 133 5.27 10.56 -10.49
C PRO A 133 4.98 11.29 -11.80
N TYR A 134 6.00 11.41 -12.64
CA TYR A 134 5.89 11.94 -14.00
C TYR A 134 5.23 10.92 -14.95
N ASP A 135 5.71 9.68 -14.93
CA ASP A 135 5.25 8.59 -15.78
C ASP A 135 4.02 7.90 -15.16
N PRO A 136 2.90 7.72 -15.89
CA PRO A 136 1.72 7.05 -15.36
C PRO A 136 1.91 5.58 -15.02
N ARG A 137 2.97 4.92 -15.51
CA ARG A 137 3.32 3.53 -15.16
C ARG A 137 4.07 3.45 -13.84
N HIS A 138 4.58 4.57 -13.34
CA HIS A 138 5.22 4.61 -12.03
C HIS A 138 4.16 4.68 -10.93
N MET A 139 4.29 3.77 -9.98
CA MET A 139 3.46 3.75 -8.79
C MET A 139 3.88 4.87 -7.84
N ALA A 140 2.90 5.40 -7.12
CA ALA A 140 3.11 6.30 -6.00
C ALA A 140 2.60 5.64 -4.73
N ALA A 141 3.37 5.70 -3.66
CA ALA A 141 2.89 5.35 -2.34
C ALA A 141 2.93 6.60 -1.47
N SER A 142 1.87 6.88 -0.71
CA SER A 142 1.85 8.06 0.14
C SER A 142 0.92 7.94 1.33
N VAL A 143 1.20 8.73 2.37
CA VAL A 143 0.31 8.94 3.51
C VAL A 143 0.34 10.42 3.89
N LEU A 144 -0.83 10.99 4.16
CA LEU A 144 -0.96 12.32 4.72
C LEU A 144 -1.19 12.22 6.23
N VAL A 145 -0.33 12.88 7.03
CA VAL A 145 -0.40 12.84 8.49
C VAL A 145 -0.41 14.27 9.02
N GLY A 146 -1.57 14.73 9.49
CA GLY A 146 -1.78 16.15 9.73
C GLY A 146 -1.73 16.90 8.40
N GLU A 147 -0.85 17.89 8.30
CA GLU A 147 -0.67 18.72 7.10
C GLU A 147 0.54 18.30 6.25
N GLU A 148 1.18 17.17 6.57
CA GLU A 148 2.41 16.74 5.91
C GLU A 148 2.17 15.50 5.06
N LEU A 149 2.61 15.55 3.80
CA LEU A 149 2.54 14.43 2.88
C LEU A 149 3.88 13.72 2.81
N TYR A 150 3.85 12.43 3.15
CA TYR A 150 4.97 11.51 3.01
C TYR A 150 4.75 10.68 1.75
N SER A 151 5.68 10.73 0.80
CA SER A 151 5.54 10.10 -0.52
C SER A 151 6.80 9.34 -0.93
N GLY A 152 6.61 8.15 -1.51
CA GLY A 152 7.63 7.40 -2.23
C GLY A 152 7.33 7.45 -3.72
N VAL A 153 8.15 8.18 -4.50
CA VAL A 153 7.93 8.40 -5.93
C VAL A 153 9.24 8.55 -6.72
N ALA A 154 9.14 8.41 -8.04
CA ALA A 154 10.17 8.88 -8.97
C ALA A 154 9.97 10.39 -9.24
N THR A 155 11.04 11.17 -9.22
CA THR A 155 11.00 12.65 -9.24
C THR A 155 11.53 13.30 -10.50
N ASP A 156 11.96 12.50 -11.48
CA ASP A 156 12.49 12.98 -12.74
C ASP A 156 11.72 12.40 -13.94
N LEU A 157 11.82 13.09 -15.07
CA LEU A 157 11.20 12.69 -16.35
C LEU A 157 11.69 11.31 -16.82
N MET A 158 12.95 10.98 -16.53
CA MET A 158 13.55 9.70 -16.91
C MET A 158 13.15 8.54 -16.00
N GLY A 159 12.54 8.82 -14.83
CA GLY A 159 12.14 7.81 -13.88
C GLY A 159 13.31 7.08 -13.21
N ARG A 160 14.40 7.79 -12.93
CA ARG A 160 15.65 7.25 -12.34
C ARG A 160 15.97 7.83 -10.97
N ASP A 161 15.55 9.05 -10.66
CA ASP A 161 15.68 9.64 -9.33
C ASP A 161 14.48 9.25 -8.48
N PHE A 162 14.66 8.26 -7.60
CA PHE A 162 13.63 7.83 -6.66
C PHE A 162 13.86 8.44 -5.30
N THR A 163 12.79 8.83 -4.63
CA THR A 163 12.89 9.45 -3.32
C THR A 163 11.80 8.97 -2.38
N ILE A 164 12.13 8.95 -1.08
CA ILE A 164 11.14 9.12 -0.02
C ILE A 164 11.18 10.59 0.38
N PHE A 165 10.04 11.27 0.28
CA PHE A 165 9.90 12.71 0.43
C PHE A 165 8.88 13.05 1.50
N ARG A 166 9.16 14.09 2.28
CA ARG A 166 8.13 14.82 3.03
C ARG A 166 7.97 16.19 2.41
N SER A 167 6.73 16.54 2.12
CA SER A 167 6.30 17.83 1.60
C SER A 167 5.09 18.33 2.38
N LEU A 168 4.62 19.53 2.03
CA LEU A 168 3.58 20.25 2.76
C LEU A 168 3.95 20.54 4.22
N GLY A 169 3.05 21.22 4.92
CA GLY A 169 3.26 21.68 6.29
C GLY A 169 4.27 22.82 6.41
N HIS A 170 4.55 23.21 7.64
CA HIS A 170 5.43 24.34 7.96
C HIS A 170 6.92 23.98 8.03
N ARG A 171 7.25 22.68 8.08
CA ARG A 171 8.63 22.21 8.21
C ARG A 171 9.31 22.14 6.84
N PRO A 172 10.64 22.31 6.78
CA PRO A 172 11.38 22.09 5.55
C PRO A 172 11.12 20.69 4.98
N SER A 173 11.02 20.63 3.66
CA SER A 173 10.94 19.36 2.93
C SER A 173 12.21 18.54 3.14
N VAL A 174 12.04 17.25 3.39
CA VAL A 174 13.15 16.32 3.64
C VAL A 174 13.07 15.17 2.65
N ARG A 175 14.22 14.74 2.14
CA ARG A 175 14.30 13.67 1.13
C ARG A 175 15.36 12.62 1.43
N THR A 176 15.30 11.47 0.77
CA THR A 176 16.42 10.50 0.78
C THR A 176 17.62 11.03 0.00
N GLU A 177 18.80 10.49 0.31
CA GLU A 177 20.01 10.79 -0.44
C GLU A 177 19.88 10.37 -1.91
N GLN A 178 20.34 11.24 -2.80
CA GLN A 178 20.26 11.03 -4.25
C GLN A 178 21.46 10.24 -4.75
N HIS A 179 21.22 9.40 -5.76
CA HIS A 179 22.26 8.64 -6.46
C HIS A 179 23.11 7.72 -5.55
N ASP A 180 22.56 7.32 -4.40
CA ASP A 180 23.18 6.33 -3.51
C ASP A 180 22.31 5.08 -3.43
N SER A 181 22.75 4.00 -4.10
CA SER A 181 22.02 2.73 -4.15
C SER A 181 21.91 2.04 -2.79
N ARG A 182 22.72 2.42 -1.79
CA ARG A 182 22.56 1.93 -0.42
C ARG A 182 21.24 2.40 0.17
N TRP A 183 20.80 3.60 -0.18
CA TRP A 183 19.53 4.18 0.29
C TRP A 183 18.36 3.60 -0.48
N LEU A 184 18.34 3.77 -1.80
CA LEU A 184 17.28 3.30 -2.69
C LEU A 184 17.89 2.87 -4.03
N ASN A 185 17.57 1.67 -4.50
CA ASN A 185 18.11 1.15 -5.75
C ASN A 185 17.00 0.71 -6.72
N GLU A 186 16.57 1.63 -7.58
CA GLU A 186 15.46 1.42 -8.52
C GLU A 186 14.15 0.93 -7.83
N PRO A 187 13.72 1.55 -6.70
CA PRO A 187 12.58 1.05 -5.94
C PRO A 187 11.26 1.16 -6.72
N LYS A 188 10.36 0.22 -6.45
CA LYS A 188 8.93 0.30 -6.75
C LYS A 188 8.16 0.39 -5.44
N PHE A 189 7.65 1.58 -5.14
CA PHE A 189 6.89 1.85 -3.92
C PHE A 189 5.50 1.22 -3.98
N VAL A 190 5.07 0.67 -2.84
CA VAL A 190 3.82 -0.10 -2.71
C VAL A 190 2.87 0.57 -1.73
N ALA A 191 3.31 0.87 -0.51
CA ALA A 191 2.46 1.47 0.52
C ALA A 191 3.27 2.32 1.52
N VAL A 192 2.60 3.24 2.21
CA VAL A 192 3.17 4.03 3.30
C VAL A 192 2.17 4.09 4.45
N PHE A 193 2.64 3.87 5.68
CA PHE A 193 1.78 3.90 6.86
C PHE A 193 2.41 4.69 7.99
N TRP A 194 1.57 5.44 8.70
CA TRP A 194 1.91 6.02 9.99
C TRP A 194 1.53 5.06 11.11
N VAL A 195 2.49 4.80 12.01
CA VAL A 195 2.27 3.98 13.19
C VAL A 195 2.86 4.70 14.40
N PRO A 196 2.07 4.93 15.46
CA PRO A 196 2.59 5.47 16.72
C PRO A 196 3.43 4.42 17.45
N GLU A 197 4.54 4.84 18.04
CA GLU A 197 5.44 3.95 18.80
C GLU A 197 5.23 4.05 20.32
N SER A 198 4.78 5.20 20.83
CA SER A 198 4.49 5.42 22.24
C SER A 198 3.25 6.33 22.41
N ASP A 199 3.02 6.86 23.62
CA ASP A 199 2.04 7.94 23.84
C ASP A 199 2.58 9.31 23.42
N ASP A 200 3.90 9.44 23.27
CA ASP A 200 4.57 10.64 22.80
C ASP A 200 4.58 10.66 21.26
N PRO A 201 3.91 11.64 20.62
CA PRO A 201 3.89 11.75 19.17
C PRO A 201 5.27 12.00 18.54
N ASP A 202 6.26 12.44 19.32
CA ASP A 202 7.64 12.60 18.85
C ASP A 202 8.30 11.24 18.52
N ASP A 203 7.77 10.13 19.04
CA ASP A 203 8.24 8.78 18.73
C ASP A 203 7.56 8.17 17.48
N ASP A 204 6.56 8.86 16.90
CA ASP A 204 5.82 8.39 15.73
C ASP A 204 6.75 8.06 14.56
N LYS A 205 6.49 6.93 13.91
CA LYS A 205 7.24 6.51 12.72
C LYS A 205 6.35 6.41 11.49
N ILE A 206 6.98 6.65 10.35
CA ILE A 206 6.40 6.40 9.03
C ILE A 206 7.14 5.22 8.41
N TYR A 207 6.38 4.19 8.04
CA TYR A 207 6.89 2.96 7.43
C TYR A 207 6.58 2.94 5.94
N PHE A 208 7.61 2.74 5.13
CA PHE A 208 7.53 2.65 3.67
C PHE A 208 7.70 1.20 3.23
N PHE A 209 6.82 0.72 2.39
CA PHE A 209 6.86 -0.62 1.82
C PHE A 209 7.14 -0.52 0.33
N PHE A 210 8.19 -1.20 -0.12
CA PHE A 210 8.64 -1.14 -1.51
C PHE A 210 9.43 -2.40 -1.85
N ARG A 211 9.73 -2.59 -3.13
CA ARG A 211 10.71 -3.57 -3.60
C ARG A 211 11.79 -2.85 -4.40
N GLU A 212 13.02 -3.33 -4.36
CA GLU A 212 14.16 -2.68 -5.03
C GLU A 212 15.19 -3.70 -5.48
N THR A 213 16.11 -3.30 -6.36
CA THR A 213 17.24 -4.14 -6.77
C THR A 213 18.19 -4.35 -5.58
N ALA A 214 18.40 -5.59 -5.16
CA ALA A 214 19.19 -5.94 -3.97
C ALA A 214 20.67 -5.58 -4.13
N VAL A 215 21.19 -4.73 -3.24
CA VAL A 215 22.61 -4.36 -3.20
C VAL A 215 23.46 -5.36 -2.41
N GLU A 216 22.83 -6.16 -1.56
CA GLU A 216 23.46 -7.16 -0.71
C GLU A 216 23.69 -8.50 -1.38
N ARG A 217 23.15 -8.68 -2.59
CA ARG A 217 23.44 -9.89 -3.36
C ARG A 217 24.84 -9.80 -3.95
N GLN A 218 25.55 -10.93 -3.93
CA GLN A 218 26.91 -11.04 -4.45
C GLN A 218 26.95 -10.72 -5.95
N GLN A 219 27.95 -9.92 -6.35
CA GLN A 219 28.16 -9.52 -7.74
C GLN A 219 28.31 -10.75 -8.65
N GLY A 220 27.63 -10.75 -9.80
CA GLY A 220 27.69 -11.82 -10.81
C GLY A 220 26.55 -12.84 -10.77
N LEU A 221 25.69 -12.84 -9.73
CA LEU A 221 24.56 -13.78 -9.59
C LEU A 221 23.23 -13.26 -10.16
N GLY A 222 23.29 -12.29 -11.07
CA GLY A 222 22.13 -11.65 -11.68
C GLY A 222 21.48 -10.57 -10.81
N LYS A 223 20.55 -9.80 -11.39
CA LYS A 223 19.74 -8.82 -10.67
C LYS A 223 18.58 -9.53 -9.97
N ILE A 224 18.47 -9.37 -8.66
CA ILE A 224 17.36 -9.87 -7.85
C ILE A 224 16.68 -8.68 -7.18
N SER A 225 15.35 -8.68 -7.20
CA SER A 225 14.51 -7.73 -6.48
C SER A 225 14.29 -8.24 -5.06
N PHE A 226 14.39 -7.39 -4.04
CA PHE A 226 13.96 -7.73 -2.69
C PHE A 226 12.88 -6.78 -2.21
N ALA A 227 11.90 -7.33 -1.51
CA ALA A 227 10.95 -6.56 -0.73
C ALA A 227 11.60 -5.93 0.50
N ARG A 228 11.19 -4.70 0.80
CA ARG A 228 11.73 -3.85 1.85
C ARG A 228 10.63 -3.23 2.68
N ILE A 229 10.94 -3.08 3.95
CA ILE A 229 10.31 -2.10 4.83
C ILE A 229 11.35 -1.05 5.19
N GLY A 230 11.03 0.22 4.97
CA GLY A 230 11.79 1.38 5.42
C GLY A 230 11.08 2.04 6.60
N GLN A 231 11.84 2.66 7.52
CA GLN A 231 11.30 3.50 8.60
C GLN A 231 11.93 4.90 8.53
N ILE A 232 11.19 5.91 8.95
CA ILE A 232 11.67 7.25 9.31
C ILE A 232 10.92 7.73 10.56
N CYS A 233 11.54 8.62 11.32
CA CYS A 233 10.84 9.34 12.40
C CYS A 233 10.05 10.51 11.83
N ARG A 234 8.82 10.67 12.29
CA ARG A 234 7.91 11.73 11.83
C ARG A 234 8.46 13.14 12.10
N ASN A 235 9.21 13.30 13.20
CA ASN A 235 9.79 14.57 13.61
C ASN A 235 11.21 14.84 13.09
N ASP A 236 11.74 14.01 12.19
CA ASP A 236 13.04 14.21 11.57
C ASP A 236 13.05 15.48 10.68
N VAL A 237 14.03 16.35 10.90
CA VAL A 237 14.18 17.64 10.19
C VAL A 237 15.54 17.74 9.46
N GLY A 238 16.22 16.61 9.31
CA GLY A 238 17.57 16.54 8.76
C GLY A 238 18.67 16.88 9.75
N GLY A 239 19.91 16.78 9.28
CA GLY A 239 21.09 17.11 10.08
C GLY A 239 21.50 18.57 9.96
N GLN A 240 22.32 19.04 10.90
CA GLN A 240 22.76 20.44 10.97
C GLN A 240 23.85 20.78 9.94
N ARG A 241 24.85 19.92 9.79
CA ARG A 241 26.02 20.12 8.89
C ARG A 241 26.00 19.18 7.70
N SER A 242 25.81 17.89 7.98
CA SER A 242 25.62 16.83 6.99
C SER A 242 24.16 16.41 6.93
N LEU A 243 23.73 15.81 5.82
CA LEU A 243 22.32 15.43 5.60
C LEU A 243 21.33 16.59 5.82
N VAL A 244 21.72 17.82 5.44
CA VAL A 244 20.83 18.98 5.46
C VAL A 244 19.66 18.72 4.51
N ASN A 245 18.43 18.86 5.02
CA ASN A 245 17.18 18.53 4.34
C ASN A 245 17.14 17.09 3.77
N LYS A 246 17.89 16.17 4.38
CA LYS A 246 17.86 14.74 4.10
C LYS A 246 17.53 13.95 5.36
N TRP A 247 16.87 12.81 5.22
CA TRP A 247 16.51 11.99 6.38
C TRP A 247 17.76 11.58 7.15
N THR A 248 17.70 11.62 8.48
CA THR A 248 18.77 11.13 9.37
C THR A 248 18.38 9.83 10.07
N THR A 249 17.08 9.54 10.08
CA THR A 249 16.46 8.39 10.75
C THR A 249 16.08 7.26 9.79
N PHE A 250 16.36 7.41 8.50
CA PHE A 250 16.03 6.41 7.48
C PHE A 250 16.82 5.12 7.67
N LEU A 251 16.09 4.03 7.88
CA LEU A 251 16.62 2.67 7.84
C LEU A 251 15.70 1.78 7.00
N LYS A 252 16.23 0.73 6.38
CA LYS A 252 15.46 -0.30 5.66
C LYS A 252 15.90 -1.71 6.03
N ALA A 253 14.96 -2.66 6.01
CA ALA A 253 15.21 -4.08 6.23
C ALA A 253 14.54 -4.90 5.13
N ARG A 254 15.08 -6.10 4.84
CA ARG A 254 14.43 -7.07 3.92
C ARG A 254 13.16 -7.63 4.57
N LEU A 255 12.06 -7.65 3.83
CA LEU A 255 10.87 -8.44 4.16
C LEU A 255 10.99 -9.80 3.47
N VAL A 256 10.94 -10.89 4.24
CA VAL A 256 11.06 -12.25 3.70
C VAL A 256 9.70 -12.93 3.71
N CYS A 257 9.24 -13.38 2.54
CA CYS A 257 8.11 -14.29 2.42
C CYS A 257 8.59 -15.53 1.66
N SER A 258 8.81 -16.64 2.38
CA SER A 258 9.31 -17.88 1.79
C SER A 258 8.64 -19.12 2.37
N VAL A 259 8.54 -20.16 1.55
CA VAL A 259 8.13 -21.50 1.97
C VAL A 259 9.40 -22.34 2.17
N PRO A 260 9.66 -22.87 3.38
CA PRO A 260 10.77 -23.77 3.61
C PRO A 260 10.62 -25.06 2.80
N GLY A 261 11.63 -25.39 2.00
CA GLY A 261 11.66 -26.63 1.23
C GLY A 261 12.10 -27.84 2.08
N PRO A 262 11.69 -29.07 1.70
CA PRO A 262 12.11 -30.29 2.42
C PRO A 262 13.63 -30.51 2.39
N ASP A 263 14.30 -30.05 1.32
CA ASP A 263 15.75 -30.14 1.14
C ASP A 263 16.51 -28.94 1.76
N GLY A 264 15.83 -28.12 2.56
CA GLY A 264 16.41 -26.92 3.18
C GLY A 264 16.59 -25.71 2.25
N THR A 265 16.13 -25.80 1.00
CA THR A 265 16.10 -24.66 0.07
C THR A 265 14.74 -23.99 0.10
N ASP A 266 14.72 -22.73 0.53
CA ASP A 266 13.51 -21.92 0.60
C ASP A 266 13.04 -21.46 -0.79
N THR A 267 11.72 -21.53 -1.02
CA THR A 267 11.08 -20.89 -2.17
C THR A 267 10.65 -19.48 -1.79
N HIS A 268 11.31 -18.46 -2.35
CA HIS A 268 11.06 -17.06 -2.05
C HIS A 268 10.02 -16.40 -2.97
N PHE A 269 9.21 -15.52 -2.38
CA PHE A 269 8.31 -14.59 -3.07
C PHE A 269 8.81 -13.17 -2.78
N ASP A 270 9.73 -12.66 -3.60
CA ASP A 270 10.41 -11.39 -3.33
C ASP A 270 9.72 -10.17 -3.98
N GLU A 271 8.77 -10.36 -4.90
CA GLU A 271 8.08 -9.27 -5.57
C GLU A 271 6.88 -8.77 -4.75
N LEU A 272 7.10 -7.82 -3.84
CA LEU A 272 6.02 -7.18 -3.10
C LEU A 272 5.02 -6.46 -4.05
N ARG A 273 3.72 -6.73 -3.88
CA ARG A 273 2.63 -6.19 -4.71
C ARG A 273 1.70 -5.24 -3.97
N ASP A 274 1.30 -5.58 -2.75
CA ASP A 274 0.41 -4.76 -1.95
C ASP A 274 0.61 -5.01 -0.45
N VAL A 275 0.21 -4.04 0.36
CA VAL A 275 0.28 -4.13 1.83
C VAL A 275 -0.97 -3.54 2.44
N PHE A 276 -1.58 -4.26 3.37
CA PHE A 276 -2.72 -3.80 4.14
C PHE A 276 -2.41 -3.82 5.65
N LEU A 277 -2.73 -2.72 6.32
CA LEU A 277 -2.49 -2.55 7.74
C LEU A 277 -3.78 -2.82 8.54
N LEU A 278 -3.90 -4.01 9.11
CA LEU A 278 -5.05 -4.35 9.96
C LEU A 278 -4.84 -3.77 11.36
N ARG A 279 -5.62 -2.74 11.68
CA ARG A 279 -5.59 -2.11 13.02
C ARG A 279 -6.09 -3.09 14.07
N THR A 280 -5.33 -3.23 15.16
CA THR A 280 -5.75 -3.98 16.34
C THR A 280 -6.30 -3.02 17.41
N ARG A 281 -6.68 -3.53 18.57
CA ARG A 281 -7.07 -2.70 19.72
C ARG A 281 -5.93 -1.77 20.16
N ASP A 282 -4.69 -2.23 20.02
CA ASP A 282 -3.51 -1.43 20.24
C ASP A 282 -3.04 -0.80 18.91
N LYS A 283 -3.19 0.52 18.79
CA LYS A 283 -2.81 1.27 17.59
C LYS A 283 -1.31 1.18 17.29
N ARG A 284 -0.47 0.84 18.27
CA ARG A 284 0.99 0.66 18.12
C ARG A 284 1.36 -0.71 17.57
N ASN A 285 0.43 -1.65 17.57
CA ASN A 285 0.67 -3.03 17.13
C ASN A 285 -0.38 -3.48 16.11
N PRO A 286 -0.48 -2.81 14.94
CA PRO A 286 -1.22 -3.35 13.81
C PRO A 286 -0.56 -4.63 13.26
N LEU A 287 -1.33 -5.42 12.52
CA LEU A 287 -0.81 -6.53 11.73
C LEU A 287 -0.60 -6.08 10.29
N VAL A 288 0.56 -6.41 9.73
CA VAL A 288 0.91 -6.06 8.35
C VAL A 288 0.64 -7.27 7.46
N TYR A 289 -0.45 -7.23 6.71
CA TYR A 289 -0.74 -8.21 5.66
C TYR A 289 -0.08 -7.76 4.36
N SER A 290 0.56 -8.66 3.65
CA SER A 290 1.37 -8.31 2.49
C SER A 290 1.33 -9.38 1.42
N VAL A 291 1.15 -8.93 0.17
CA VAL A 291 1.05 -9.77 -1.00
C VAL A 291 2.37 -9.77 -1.74
N PHE A 292 2.84 -10.95 -2.10
CA PHE A 292 4.05 -11.16 -2.88
C PHE A 292 3.77 -12.01 -4.10
N SER A 293 4.57 -11.83 -5.14
CA SER A 293 4.71 -12.78 -6.23
C SER A 293 6.13 -13.34 -6.32
N THR A 294 6.29 -14.43 -7.07
CA THR A 294 7.60 -14.91 -7.50
C THR A 294 8.27 -13.89 -8.43
N SER A 295 9.61 -13.89 -8.45
CA SER A 295 10.39 -13.10 -9.42
C SER A 295 10.61 -13.84 -10.75
N SER A 296 10.29 -15.13 -10.81
CA SER A 296 10.43 -15.94 -12.02
C SER A 296 9.37 -15.54 -13.06
N SER A 297 9.80 -15.41 -14.32
CA SER A 297 8.88 -15.26 -15.46
C SER A 297 8.24 -16.58 -15.90
N VAL A 298 8.80 -17.72 -15.47
CA VAL A 298 8.34 -19.07 -15.85
C VAL A 298 7.40 -19.64 -14.78
N PHE A 299 7.76 -19.48 -13.51
CA PHE A 299 6.97 -19.96 -12.39
C PHE A 299 6.16 -18.81 -11.80
N LEU A 300 4.86 -18.82 -12.05
CA LEU A 300 3.92 -17.88 -11.45
C LEU A 300 3.49 -18.41 -10.09
N GLY A 301 3.78 -17.65 -9.05
CA GLY A 301 3.32 -17.96 -7.70
C GLY A 301 3.01 -16.67 -6.96
N SER A 302 2.00 -16.72 -6.11
CA SER A 302 1.66 -15.63 -5.19
C SER A 302 1.54 -16.13 -3.76
N ALA A 303 1.86 -15.27 -2.81
CA ALA A 303 1.80 -15.58 -1.40
C ALA A 303 1.30 -14.37 -0.59
N VAL A 304 0.62 -14.64 0.51
CA VAL A 304 0.26 -13.66 1.53
C VAL A 304 1.05 -13.96 2.80
N CYS A 305 1.83 -12.99 3.28
CA CYS A 305 2.54 -13.07 4.55
C CYS A 305 1.99 -12.03 5.55
N ILE A 306 2.03 -12.38 6.83
CA ILE A 306 1.68 -11.49 7.95
C ILE A 306 2.97 -11.11 8.68
N TYR A 307 3.16 -9.84 9.02
CA TYR A 307 4.26 -9.41 9.88
C TYR A 307 3.73 -8.68 11.12
N THR A 308 4.41 -8.88 12.24
CA THR A 308 4.10 -8.18 13.49
C THR A 308 5.01 -6.96 13.67
N MET A 309 4.51 -5.92 14.32
CA MET A 309 5.35 -4.76 14.67
C MET A 309 6.50 -5.14 15.61
N ALA A 310 6.34 -6.18 16.45
CA ALA A 310 7.41 -6.68 17.31
C ALA A 310 8.61 -7.21 16.49
N ASP A 311 8.36 -7.98 15.43
CA ASP A 311 9.41 -8.52 14.57
C ASP A 311 10.05 -7.43 13.70
N ILE A 312 9.24 -6.48 13.21
CA ILE A 312 9.72 -5.29 12.49
C ILE A 312 10.68 -4.48 13.36
N ARG A 313 10.26 -4.13 14.59
CA ARG A 313 11.10 -3.39 15.55
C ARG A 313 12.36 -4.16 15.89
N ARG A 314 12.28 -5.49 16.08
CA ARG A 314 13.44 -6.34 16.36
C ARG A 314 14.48 -6.27 15.24
N ALA A 315 14.06 -6.25 13.98
CA ALA A 315 14.97 -6.11 12.85
C ALA A 315 15.67 -4.73 12.83
N PHE A 316 14.92 -3.64 13.05
CA PHE A 316 15.49 -2.29 13.14
C PHE A 316 16.35 -2.05 14.40
N LEU A 317 16.11 -2.83 15.46
CA LEU A 317 16.97 -2.89 16.63
C LEU A 317 18.11 -3.91 16.49
N GLY A 318 18.18 -4.65 15.39
CA GLY A 318 19.24 -5.61 15.07
C GLY A 318 20.53 -4.96 14.57
N PRO A 319 21.50 -5.76 14.11
CA PRO A 319 22.74 -5.25 13.54
C PRO A 319 22.52 -4.55 12.19
N PHE A 320 23.32 -3.52 11.91
CA PHE A 320 23.39 -2.88 10.61
C PHE A 320 24.15 -3.76 9.61
N ALA A 321 23.78 -3.70 8.33
CA ALA A 321 24.53 -4.32 7.26
C ALA A 321 25.74 -3.43 6.90
N HIS A 322 26.91 -4.05 6.72
CA HIS A 322 28.16 -3.36 6.46
C HIS A 322 29.00 -4.06 5.38
N LYS A 323 29.81 -3.28 4.67
CA LYS A 323 30.89 -3.78 3.81
C LYS A 323 32.10 -2.85 3.94
N GLU A 324 33.29 -3.43 4.06
CA GLU A 324 34.54 -2.65 4.20
C GLU A 324 34.91 -1.93 2.90
N GLY A 325 34.52 -2.48 1.75
CA GLY A 325 34.77 -1.90 0.44
C GLY A 325 33.82 -2.42 -0.63
N PRO A 326 33.92 -1.93 -1.87
CA PRO A 326 33.00 -2.28 -2.96
C PRO A 326 32.98 -3.76 -3.33
N SER A 327 34.12 -4.46 -3.18
CA SER A 327 34.31 -5.88 -3.49
C SER A 327 34.04 -6.82 -2.32
N TYR A 328 33.81 -6.29 -1.12
CA TYR A 328 33.56 -7.09 0.08
C TYR A 328 32.11 -7.54 0.14
N GLN A 329 31.89 -8.71 0.75
CA GLN A 329 30.55 -9.21 1.03
C GLN A 329 29.90 -8.37 2.14
N TRP A 330 28.57 -8.33 2.11
CA TRP A 330 27.81 -7.72 3.18
C TRP A 330 27.82 -8.61 4.42
N VAL A 331 28.20 -8.01 5.54
CA VAL A 331 28.32 -8.67 6.84
C VAL A 331 27.54 -7.89 7.89
N SER A 332 27.31 -8.54 9.03
CA SER A 332 26.77 -7.89 10.23
C SER A 332 27.83 -6.95 10.81
N TYR A 333 27.49 -5.68 11.01
CA TYR A 333 28.39 -4.70 11.61
C TYR A 333 28.72 -5.07 13.06
N GLN A 334 30.01 -5.30 13.34
CA GLN A 334 30.52 -5.68 14.68
C GLN A 334 31.19 -4.51 15.43
N GLY A 335 31.31 -3.34 14.79
CA GLY A 335 31.93 -2.18 15.41
C GLY A 335 31.04 -1.49 16.44
N ARG A 336 31.55 -0.39 17.01
CA ARG A 336 30.78 0.43 17.96
C ARG A 336 29.71 1.22 17.21
N VAL A 337 28.45 1.00 17.57
CA VAL A 337 27.34 1.84 17.10
C VAL A 337 27.33 3.16 17.90
N PRO A 338 27.29 4.33 17.26
CA PRO A 338 27.32 5.61 17.96
C PRO A 338 26.00 5.89 18.70
N TYR A 339 26.03 6.85 19.62
CA TYR A 339 24.88 7.27 20.43
C TYR A 339 24.45 8.72 20.12
N PRO A 340 23.15 9.03 19.98
CA PRO A 340 22.02 8.10 20.04
C PRO A 340 22.05 7.13 18.86
N ARG A 341 21.44 5.96 19.04
CA ARG A 341 21.45 4.91 18.03
C ARG A 341 20.81 5.45 16.72
N PRO A 342 21.49 5.36 15.56
CA PRO A 342 20.91 5.70 14.27
C PRO A 342 19.55 5.04 14.05
N GLY A 343 18.54 5.82 13.64
CA GLY A 343 17.15 5.37 13.49
C GLY A 343 16.25 5.56 14.72
N MET A 344 16.79 6.06 15.84
CA MET A 344 16.00 6.55 16.98
C MET A 344 15.42 7.94 16.69
N CYS A 345 14.20 8.19 17.17
CA CYS A 345 13.58 9.50 17.07
C CYS A 345 14.10 10.43 18.17
N PRO A 346 14.32 11.73 17.88
CA PRO A 346 14.56 12.69 18.94
C PRO A 346 13.33 12.77 19.83
N SER A 347 13.56 12.72 21.14
CA SER A 347 12.50 12.72 22.15
C SER A 347 12.82 13.74 23.22
N LYS A 348 11.81 14.52 23.62
CA LYS A 348 11.93 15.51 24.70
C LYS A 348 11.80 14.88 26.09
N THR A 349 11.22 13.69 26.17
CA THR A 349 10.87 13.01 27.43
C THR A 349 11.98 12.08 27.88
N PHE A 350 12.58 11.33 26.95
CA PHE A 350 13.60 10.33 27.25
C PHE A 350 14.75 10.41 26.23
N GLY A 351 15.57 11.46 26.34
CA GLY A 351 16.70 11.66 25.44
C GLY A 351 17.51 12.91 25.76
N THR A 352 18.73 12.96 25.23
CA THR A 352 19.61 14.14 25.34
C THR A 352 19.33 15.16 24.23
N PHE A 353 18.60 14.77 23.18
CA PHE A 353 18.48 15.52 21.93
C PHE A 353 17.02 15.80 21.60
N SER A 354 16.70 17.09 21.45
CA SER A 354 15.35 17.56 21.14
C SER A 354 15.03 17.59 19.64
N SER A 355 16.06 17.49 18.79
CA SER A 355 15.96 17.55 17.34
C SER A 355 17.06 16.72 16.68
N THR A 356 16.81 16.25 15.46
CA THR A 356 17.84 15.56 14.64
C THR A 356 19.00 16.48 14.26
N LYS A 357 18.81 17.80 14.31
CA LYS A 357 19.89 18.78 14.13
C LYS A 357 20.90 18.77 15.29
N ASP A 358 20.48 18.30 16.46
CA ASP A 358 21.32 18.23 17.65
C ASP A 358 22.17 16.94 17.68
N PHE A 359 21.91 15.99 16.76
CA PHE A 359 22.64 14.73 16.72
C PHE A 359 24.13 14.94 16.39
N PRO A 360 25.04 14.22 17.05
CA PRO A 360 26.47 14.29 16.77
C PRO A 360 26.80 13.92 15.32
N ASP A 361 27.84 14.54 14.75
CA ASP A 361 28.29 14.31 13.38
C ASP A 361 28.61 12.81 13.12
N GLU A 362 29.12 12.08 14.12
CA GLU A 362 29.39 10.63 14.04
C GLU A 362 28.11 9.81 13.79
N VAL A 363 26.99 10.17 14.44
CA VAL A 363 25.70 9.49 14.28
C VAL A 363 25.15 9.74 12.87
N ILE A 364 25.21 11.00 12.42
CA ILE A 364 24.77 11.39 11.08
C ILE A 364 25.59 10.69 10.00
N GLN A 365 26.92 10.64 10.17
CA GLN A 365 27.81 9.95 9.23
C GLN A 365 27.60 8.44 9.25
N PHE A 366 27.32 7.84 10.41
CA PHE A 366 27.00 6.42 10.49
C PHE A 366 25.69 6.11 9.75
N ALA A 367 24.62 6.86 10.04
CA ALA A 367 23.30 6.69 9.42
C ALA A 367 23.38 6.80 7.89
N ARG A 368 24.15 7.77 7.39
CA ARG A 368 24.38 7.98 5.96
C ARG A 368 24.94 6.75 5.25
N HIS A 369 25.84 6.03 5.90
CA HIS A 369 26.56 4.91 5.30
C HIS A 369 25.95 3.54 5.61
N HIS A 370 25.06 3.45 6.61
CA HIS A 370 24.43 2.22 7.08
C HIS A 370 22.88 2.28 7.09
N PRO A 371 22.23 2.62 5.97
CA PRO A 371 20.76 2.64 5.92
C PRO A 371 20.14 1.22 5.91
N LEU A 372 20.89 0.17 5.62
CA LEU A 372 20.38 -1.20 5.51
C LEU A 372 20.61 -1.99 6.82
N MET A 373 19.57 -2.65 7.31
CA MET A 373 19.65 -3.62 8.41
C MET A 373 20.11 -4.98 7.90
N TYR A 374 20.94 -5.68 8.68
CA TYR A 374 21.45 -7.00 8.31
C TYR A 374 20.40 -8.09 8.50
N ASN A 375 19.67 -8.05 9.62
CA ASN A 375 18.62 -9.03 9.88
C ASN A 375 17.37 -8.72 9.04
N PRO A 376 16.78 -9.73 8.38
CA PRO A 376 15.49 -9.58 7.73
C PRO A 376 14.35 -9.54 8.75
N VAL A 377 13.19 -9.08 8.30
CA VAL A 377 11.91 -9.28 8.97
C VAL A 377 11.29 -10.57 8.42
N LEU A 378 11.10 -11.56 9.30
CA LEU A 378 10.47 -12.83 8.98
C LEU A 378 8.95 -12.76 9.22
N PRO A 379 8.14 -13.52 8.48
CA PRO A 379 6.69 -13.48 8.63
C PRO A 379 6.29 -14.22 9.91
N HIS A 380 5.12 -13.88 10.44
CA HIS A 380 4.53 -14.57 11.58
C HIS A 380 4.38 -16.06 11.28
N GLY A 381 4.90 -16.91 12.18
CA GLY A 381 4.94 -18.36 11.95
C GLY A 381 6.02 -18.82 10.98
N GLN A 382 6.92 -17.93 10.53
CA GLN A 382 8.05 -18.19 9.63
C GLN A 382 7.64 -18.85 8.30
N ARG A 383 6.41 -18.62 7.85
CA ARG A 383 5.86 -19.12 6.59
C ARG A 383 4.76 -18.19 6.09
N PRO A 384 4.34 -18.29 4.81
CA PRO A 384 3.20 -17.53 4.32
C PRO A 384 1.89 -18.08 4.92
N LEU A 385 0.92 -17.19 5.06
CA LEU A 385 -0.44 -17.54 5.45
C LEU A 385 -1.15 -18.31 4.33
N PHE A 386 -1.05 -17.82 3.10
CA PHE A 386 -1.74 -18.36 1.93
C PHE A 386 -0.80 -18.34 0.73
N VAL A 387 -0.76 -19.43 -0.04
CA VAL A 387 0.12 -19.59 -1.21
C VAL A 387 -0.70 -20.15 -2.35
N GLN A 388 -0.48 -19.62 -3.55
CA GLN A 388 -1.10 -20.10 -4.77
C GLN A 388 -0.07 -20.13 -5.90
N THR A 389 0.22 -21.34 -6.41
CA THR A 389 1.25 -21.59 -7.44
C THR A 389 0.73 -22.37 -8.64
N THR A 390 -0.51 -22.86 -8.59
CA THR A 390 -1.10 -23.75 -9.60
C THR A 390 -2.11 -23.05 -10.51
N VAL A 391 -2.18 -21.72 -10.47
CA VAL A 391 -3.15 -20.91 -11.23
C VAL A 391 -2.46 -19.94 -12.17
N PRO A 392 -3.10 -19.55 -13.29
CA PRO A 392 -2.51 -18.69 -14.30
C PRO A 392 -2.68 -17.20 -13.96
N TYR A 393 -2.65 -16.81 -12.69
CA TYR A 393 -2.75 -15.40 -12.28
C TYR A 393 -1.91 -15.13 -11.04
N THR A 394 -1.65 -13.84 -10.80
CA THR A 394 -0.95 -13.37 -9.62
C THR A 394 -1.84 -12.51 -8.75
N PHE A 395 -1.54 -12.44 -7.46
CA PHE A 395 -2.23 -11.52 -6.56
C PHE A 395 -1.72 -10.10 -6.78
N THR A 396 -2.64 -9.14 -6.88
CA THR A 396 -2.31 -7.72 -7.13
C THR A 396 -2.55 -6.85 -5.92
N ARG A 397 -3.63 -7.10 -5.18
CA ARG A 397 -4.14 -6.23 -4.12
C ARG A 397 -4.75 -7.04 -2.98
N ILE A 398 -4.76 -6.47 -1.77
CA ILE A 398 -5.37 -7.11 -0.59
C ILE A 398 -6.08 -6.10 0.29
N THR A 399 -7.22 -6.51 0.85
CA THR A 399 -7.82 -5.87 2.01
C THR A 399 -8.32 -6.95 2.97
N VAL A 400 -8.38 -6.63 4.26
CA VAL A 400 -8.71 -7.60 5.31
C VAL A 400 -9.78 -7.02 6.21
N ASP A 401 -10.83 -7.79 6.45
CA ASP A 401 -11.87 -7.46 7.43
C ASP A 401 -11.77 -8.38 8.64
N ARG A 402 -12.00 -7.83 9.83
CA ARG A 402 -12.04 -8.61 11.08
C ARG A 402 -13.49 -8.81 11.49
N VAL A 403 -13.99 -10.01 11.23
CA VAL A 403 -15.41 -10.37 11.38
C VAL A 403 -15.60 -11.09 12.71
N THR A 404 -16.67 -10.75 13.43
CA THR A 404 -17.10 -11.51 14.61
C THR A 404 -18.15 -12.52 14.17
N ALA A 405 -17.85 -13.81 14.32
CA ALA A 405 -18.75 -14.92 14.06
C ALA A 405 -19.31 -15.51 15.37
N ALA A 406 -20.02 -16.63 15.29
CA ALA A 406 -20.66 -17.28 16.45
C ALA A 406 -19.66 -17.85 17.47
N ASP A 407 -18.50 -18.27 17.00
CA ASP A 407 -17.46 -18.99 17.75
C ASP A 407 -16.18 -18.17 18.00
N GLY A 408 -16.02 -17.02 17.33
CA GLY A 408 -14.85 -16.18 17.53
C GLY A 408 -14.72 -15.05 16.53
N GLN A 409 -13.51 -14.50 16.44
CA GLN A 409 -13.15 -13.50 15.43
C GLN A 409 -12.29 -14.11 14.34
N TYR A 410 -12.58 -13.75 13.10
CA TYR A 410 -11.88 -14.23 11.92
C TYR A 410 -11.37 -13.06 11.10
N ASP A 411 -10.15 -13.22 10.58
CA ASP A 411 -9.61 -12.32 9.56
C ASP A 411 -10.01 -12.88 8.19
N VAL A 412 -10.83 -12.13 7.46
CA VAL A 412 -11.28 -12.46 6.11
C VAL A 412 -10.54 -11.59 5.11
N LEU A 413 -9.76 -12.23 4.25
CA LEU A 413 -8.93 -11.61 3.23
C LEU A 413 -9.72 -11.55 1.92
N PHE A 414 -9.76 -10.36 1.31
CA PHE A 414 -10.20 -10.15 -0.05
C PHE A 414 -8.99 -9.82 -0.90
N ILE A 415 -8.65 -10.73 -1.81
CA ILE A 415 -7.42 -10.66 -2.62
C ILE A 415 -7.82 -10.45 -4.07
N GLY A 416 -7.38 -9.33 -4.66
CA GLY A 416 -7.53 -9.08 -6.09
C GLY A 416 -6.48 -9.81 -6.90
N THR A 417 -6.86 -10.27 -8.08
CA THR A 417 -5.94 -10.91 -9.03
C THR A 417 -5.64 -10.02 -10.23
N GLY A 418 -4.58 -10.40 -10.94
CA GLY A 418 -4.19 -9.89 -12.24
C GLY A 418 -3.18 -10.83 -12.87
N MET A 419 -3.21 -10.93 -14.21
CA MET A 419 -2.07 -11.44 -14.96
C MET A 419 -1.58 -10.29 -15.83
N TRP A 420 -0.27 -10.22 -16.07
CA TRP A 420 0.32 -9.47 -17.18
C TRP A 420 1.04 -10.52 -18.02
N SER A 421 0.31 -11.19 -18.90
CA SER A 421 0.91 -12.07 -19.89
C SER A 421 0.73 -11.43 -21.26
N PRO A 422 1.80 -11.26 -22.06
CA PRO A 422 1.68 -10.80 -23.45
C PRO A 422 0.84 -11.74 -24.34
N LEU A 423 0.54 -12.96 -23.86
CA LEU A 423 -0.12 -14.03 -24.60
C LEU A 423 -1.40 -14.56 -23.93
N GLY A 424 -1.81 -13.99 -22.79
CA GLY A 424 -2.98 -14.47 -22.03
C GLY A 424 -3.95 -13.34 -21.71
N GLN A 425 -5.24 -13.67 -21.58
CA GLN A 425 -6.23 -12.74 -21.03
C GLN A 425 -5.93 -12.46 -19.56
N ASP A 426 -6.04 -11.19 -19.15
CA ASP A 426 -5.89 -10.80 -17.75
C ASP A 426 -6.99 -11.46 -16.89
N VAL A 427 -6.79 -11.61 -15.58
CA VAL A 427 -7.84 -12.18 -14.71
C VAL A 427 -8.18 -11.19 -13.62
N GLY A 428 -9.42 -10.71 -13.62
CA GLY A 428 -9.97 -9.78 -12.63
C GLY A 428 -10.92 -10.47 -11.66
N THR A 429 -10.39 -11.39 -10.85
CA THR A 429 -11.14 -12.10 -9.81
C THR A 429 -10.79 -11.59 -8.42
N VAL A 430 -11.75 -11.68 -7.50
CA VAL A 430 -11.56 -11.49 -6.07
C VAL A 430 -11.64 -12.85 -5.40
N LEU A 431 -10.58 -13.21 -4.69
CA LEU A 431 -10.56 -14.37 -3.80
C LEU A 431 -11.01 -13.94 -2.41
N LYS A 432 -11.94 -14.69 -1.81
CA LYS A 432 -12.33 -14.56 -0.42
C LYS A 432 -11.72 -15.70 0.38
N VAL A 433 -10.77 -15.39 1.26
CA VAL A 433 -10.03 -16.38 2.05
C VAL A 433 -10.19 -16.09 3.53
N VAL A 434 -10.49 -17.12 4.32
CA VAL A 434 -10.57 -16.99 5.79
C VAL A 434 -9.33 -17.59 6.42
N SER A 435 -8.79 -16.89 7.41
CA SER A 435 -7.70 -17.38 8.24
C SER A 435 -8.26 -18.04 9.50
N VAL A 436 -8.18 -19.37 9.58
CA VAL A 436 -8.72 -20.17 10.71
C VAL A 436 -7.56 -20.60 11.63
N PRO A 437 -7.60 -20.30 12.94
CA PRO A 437 -6.64 -20.86 13.89
C PRO A 437 -6.87 -22.37 14.05
N LYS A 438 -5.87 -23.20 13.76
CA LYS A 438 -5.99 -24.67 13.93
C LYS A 438 -5.70 -25.14 15.36
N GLU A 439 -4.71 -24.52 16.00
CA GLU A 439 -4.22 -24.89 17.34
C GLU A 439 -3.78 -23.66 18.15
N SER A 440 -3.17 -22.68 17.47
CA SER A 440 -2.74 -21.40 18.04
C SER A 440 -2.66 -20.36 16.92
N TRP A 441 -2.53 -19.08 17.28
CA TRP A 441 -2.24 -18.01 16.32
C TRP A 441 -0.98 -18.33 15.49
N HIS A 442 0.01 -19.05 16.03
CA HIS A 442 1.20 -19.44 15.27
C HIS A 442 0.94 -20.44 14.13
N ARG A 443 -0.22 -21.10 14.10
CA ARG A 443 -0.63 -22.02 13.04
C ARG A 443 -2.03 -21.69 12.54
N MET A 444 -2.09 -20.67 11.69
CA MET A 444 -3.27 -20.36 10.89
C MET A 444 -3.33 -21.27 9.66
N GLU A 445 -4.54 -21.69 9.29
CA GLU A 445 -4.85 -22.44 8.08
C GLU A 445 -5.75 -21.58 7.18
N PRO A 446 -5.34 -21.29 5.94
CA PRO A 446 -6.16 -20.53 5.01
C PRO A 446 -7.26 -21.42 4.42
N LEU A 447 -8.46 -20.89 4.31
CA LEU A 447 -9.56 -21.53 3.60
C LEU A 447 -10.10 -20.60 2.52
N LEU A 448 -9.91 -20.97 1.25
CA LEU A 448 -10.51 -20.27 0.11
C LEU A 448 -12.01 -20.58 0.06
N LEU A 449 -12.84 -19.57 0.31
CA LEU A 449 -14.30 -19.69 0.31
C LEU A 449 -14.90 -19.47 -1.07
N GLU A 450 -14.37 -18.49 -1.80
CA GLU A 450 -14.94 -18.06 -3.07
C GLU A 450 -13.86 -17.44 -3.97
N GLU A 451 -13.97 -17.71 -5.27
CA GLU A 451 -13.29 -16.98 -6.33
C GLU A 451 -14.37 -16.38 -7.25
N LEU A 452 -14.44 -15.05 -7.29
CA LEU A 452 -15.47 -14.33 -8.04
C LEU A 452 -14.84 -13.44 -9.11
N GLN A 453 -15.21 -13.64 -10.38
CA GLN A 453 -14.91 -12.69 -11.44
C GLN A 453 -15.81 -11.46 -11.31
N ILE A 454 -15.19 -10.28 -11.14
CA ILE A 454 -15.92 -9.04 -10.85
C ILE A 454 -16.03 -8.09 -12.05
N PHE A 455 -15.18 -8.25 -13.07
CA PHE A 455 -15.25 -7.47 -14.31
C PHE A 455 -15.77 -8.31 -15.48
N PRO A 456 -16.65 -7.75 -16.36
CA PRO A 456 -17.10 -8.43 -17.56
C PRO A 456 -15.94 -8.74 -18.51
N ASN A 457 -15.05 -7.77 -18.68
CA ASN A 457 -13.80 -7.94 -19.39
C ASN A 457 -12.71 -8.33 -18.40
N THR A 458 -11.94 -9.32 -18.79
CA THR A 458 -10.70 -9.75 -18.15
C THR A 458 -9.72 -8.58 -18.00
N THR A 459 -9.70 -7.93 -16.83
CA THR A 459 -8.79 -6.81 -16.52
C THR A 459 -8.20 -6.96 -15.10
N PRO A 460 -6.93 -6.58 -14.87
CA PRO A 460 -6.31 -6.69 -13.55
C PRO A 460 -6.97 -5.75 -12.53
N ILE A 461 -7.10 -6.22 -11.30
CA ILE A 461 -7.53 -5.36 -10.19
C ILE A 461 -6.33 -4.50 -9.77
N THR A 462 -6.48 -3.17 -9.87
CA THR A 462 -5.43 -2.20 -9.57
C THR A 462 -5.65 -1.45 -8.27
N SER A 463 -6.85 -1.50 -7.68
CA SER A 463 -7.17 -0.89 -6.39
C SER A 463 -8.29 -1.66 -5.69
N LEU A 464 -8.25 -1.69 -4.35
CA LEU A 464 -9.23 -2.35 -3.50
C LEU A 464 -9.43 -1.52 -2.22
N GLN A 465 -10.69 -1.27 -1.85
CA GLN A 465 -11.08 -0.56 -0.63
C GLN A 465 -12.28 -1.25 0.02
N LEU A 466 -12.25 -1.42 1.34
CA LEU A 466 -13.28 -2.15 2.09
C LEU A 466 -13.99 -1.23 3.09
N SER A 467 -15.32 -1.30 3.12
CA SER A 467 -16.16 -0.69 4.15
C SER A 467 -16.83 -1.78 4.98
N SER A 468 -16.28 -2.07 6.16
CA SER A 468 -16.92 -2.99 7.11
C SER A 468 -18.25 -2.42 7.60
N LYS A 469 -18.39 -1.09 7.73
CA LYS A 469 -19.63 -0.46 8.19
C LYS A 469 -20.79 -0.66 7.21
N ARG A 470 -20.51 -0.57 5.90
CA ARG A 470 -21.52 -0.75 4.84
C ARG A 470 -21.58 -2.17 4.28
N GLN A 471 -20.69 -3.05 4.73
CA GLN A 471 -20.54 -4.41 4.21
C GLN A 471 -20.31 -4.43 2.70
N GLN A 472 -19.46 -3.53 2.21
CA GLN A 472 -19.12 -3.39 0.78
C GLN A 472 -17.62 -3.43 0.54
N LEU A 473 -17.23 -3.98 -0.60
CA LEU A 473 -15.91 -3.92 -1.18
C LEU A 473 -15.98 -3.15 -2.50
N TYR A 474 -15.00 -2.28 -2.72
CA TYR A 474 -14.86 -1.46 -3.92
C TYR A 474 -13.55 -1.84 -4.60
N ALA A 475 -13.61 -2.17 -5.90
CA ALA A 475 -12.45 -2.57 -6.68
C ALA A 475 -12.35 -1.74 -7.96
N GLY A 476 -11.14 -1.26 -8.27
CA GLY A 476 -10.86 -0.53 -9.50
C GLY A 476 -9.96 -1.32 -10.45
N SER A 477 -10.10 -1.04 -11.74
CA SER A 477 -9.24 -1.54 -12.81
C SER A 477 -8.88 -0.41 -13.78
N ALA A 478 -8.26 -0.74 -14.91
CA ALA A 478 -8.11 0.21 -16.00
C ALA A 478 -9.45 0.63 -16.62
N THR A 479 -10.50 -0.20 -16.54
CA THR A 479 -11.72 0.00 -17.33
C THR A 479 -12.93 0.45 -16.53
N ALA A 480 -13.05 0.04 -15.26
CA ALA A 480 -14.21 0.34 -14.44
C ALA A 480 -13.92 0.27 -12.94
N LEU A 481 -14.88 0.79 -12.16
CA LEU A 481 -15.05 0.55 -10.72
C LEU A 481 -16.19 -0.44 -10.49
N VAL A 482 -16.02 -1.31 -9.50
CA VAL A 482 -17.00 -2.31 -9.09
C VAL A 482 -17.25 -2.19 -7.59
N GLN A 483 -18.52 -2.23 -7.20
CA GLN A 483 -18.97 -2.38 -5.83
C GLN A 483 -19.57 -3.78 -5.67
N LEU A 484 -19.13 -4.50 -4.64
CA LEU A 484 -19.64 -5.84 -4.30
C LEU A 484 -19.91 -6.01 -2.80
N PRO A 485 -20.96 -6.74 -2.40
CA PRO A 485 -21.19 -7.09 -1.00
C PRO A 485 -20.10 -8.01 -0.45
N LEU A 486 -19.73 -7.84 0.83
CA LEU A 486 -18.75 -8.71 1.50
C LEU A 486 -19.27 -10.14 1.72
N HIS A 487 -20.59 -10.32 1.74
CA HIS A 487 -21.25 -11.59 1.93
C HIS A 487 -22.47 -11.74 1.02
N ARG A 488 -22.74 -12.98 0.61
CA ARG A 488 -23.93 -13.35 -0.18
C ARG A 488 -24.50 -14.67 0.36
N CYS A 489 -24.88 -14.67 1.63
CA CYS A 489 -25.29 -15.88 2.36
C CYS A 489 -26.42 -16.66 1.65
N GLY A 490 -27.36 -15.95 1.03
CA GLY A 490 -28.44 -16.57 0.25
C GLY A 490 -27.97 -17.36 -0.99
N ALA A 491 -26.71 -17.23 -1.41
CA ALA A 491 -26.14 -17.99 -2.51
C ALA A 491 -25.67 -19.40 -2.11
N TYR A 492 -25.45 -19.67 -0.82
CA TYR A 492 -24.92 -20.96 -0.35
C TYR A 492 -25.93 -22.10 -0.42
N GLY A 493 -27.23 -21.80 -0.45
CA GLY A 493 -28.29 -22.79 -0.58
C GLY A 493 -29.46 -22.55 0.35
N ARG A 494 -30.40 -23.50 0.37
CA ARG A 494 -31.64 -23.42 1.17
C ARG A 494 -31.63 -24.38 2.36
N ALA A 495 -30.61 -25.21 2.52
CA ALA A 495 -30.49 -26.13 3.64
C ALA A 495 -29.45 -25.64 4.66
N CYS A 496 -29.69 -25.98 5.94
CA CYS A 496 -28.76 -25.70 7.04
C CYS A 496 -27.35 -26.25 6.76
N ALA A 497 -27.27 -27.48 6.23
CA ALA A 497 -25.99 -28.13 5.93
C ALA A 497 -25.15 -27.33 4.93
N GLU A 498 -25.75 -26.78 3.88
CA GLU A 498 -25.05 -26.00 2.86
C GLU A 498 -24.50 -24.69 3.45
N CYS A 499 -25.30 -23.99 4.26
CA CYS A 499 -24.89 -22.76 4.95
C CYS A 499 -23.71 -23.02 5.91
N CYS A 500 -23.76 -24.10 6.69
CA CYS A 500 -22.69 -24.45 7.62
C CYS A 500 -21.41 -24.92 6.91
N LEU A 501 -21.54 -25.65 5.79
CA LEU A 501 -20.39 -26.10 4.99
C LEU A 501 -19.67 -24.96 4.27
N ALA A 502 -20.37 -23.85 3.99
CA ALA A 502 -19.77 -22.66 3.38
C ALA A 502 -18.67 -22.03 4.26
N ARG A 503 -18.71 -22.23 5.59
CA ARG A 503 -17.71 -21.73 6.55
C ARG A 503 -17.41 -20.23 6.41
N ASP A 504 -18.39 -19.46 5.93
CA ASP A 504 -18.28 -18.01 5.76
C ASP A 504 -18.61 -17.30 7.09
N PRO A 505 -17.65 -16.61 7.75
CA PRO A 505 -17.86 -15.94 9.03
C PRO A 505 -18.97 -14.89 9.03
N TYR A 506 -19.34 -14.38 7.85
CA TYR A 506 -20.44 -13.43 7.70
C TYR A 506 -21.82 -14.11 7.69
N CYS A 507 -21.90 -15.43 7.57
CA CYS A 507 -23.14 -16.15 7.30
C CYS A 507 -23.46 -17.15 8.40
N ALA A 508 -24.74 -17.20 8.78
CA ALA A 508 -25.26 -18.16 9.75
C ALA A 508 -26.65 -18.65 9.31
N TRP A 509 -27.01 -19.84 9.77
CA TRP A 509 -28.35 -20.38 9.59
C TRP A 509 -29.28 -19.84 10.68
N ASP A 510 -30.34 -19.14 10.28
CA ASP A 510 -31.30 -18.53 11.24
C ASP A 510 -32.45 -19.46 11.65
N GLY A 511 -32.46 -20.70 11.16
CA GLY A 511 -33.54 -21.66 11.34
C GLY A 511 -34.38 -21.85 10.07
N THR A 512 -34.40 -20.85 9.18
CA THR A 512 -35.20 -20.85 7.95
C THR A 512 -34.37 -20.67 6.68
N ALA A 513 -33.33 -19.83 6.72
CA ALA A 513 -32.48 -19.52 5.59
C ALA A 513 -31.04 -19.21 6.03
N CYS A 514 -30.12 -19.22 5.07
CA CYS A 514 -28.76 -18.76 5.28
C CYS A 514 -28.71 -17.24 5.16
N THR A 515 -28.52 -16.55 6.29
CA THR A 515 -28.57 -15.09 6.40
C THR A 515 -27.29 -14.52 7.01
N HIS A 516 -27.17 -13.20 7.01
CA HIS A 516 -26.02 -12.53 7.62
C HIS A 516 -26.01 -12.76 9.13
N TYR A 517 -24.86 -13.14 9.68
CA TYR A 517 -24.69 -13.32 11.11
C TYR A 517 -24.75 -11.97 11.83
N ILE A 518 -25.68 -11.85 12.78
CA ILE A 518 -25.80 -10.67 13.65
C ILE A 518 -25.49 -11.13 15.08
N PRO A 519 -24.46 -10.56 15.74
CA PRO A 519 -24.16 -10.88 17.12
C PRO A 519 -25.37 -10.62 18.01
N ASN A 520 -25.75 -11.61 18.82
CA ASN A 520 -26.91 -11.49 19.70
C ASN A 520 -26.57 -10.51 20.84
N THR A 521 -27.18 -9.32 20.86
CA THR A 521 -26.95 -8.29 21.90
C THR A 521 -27.66 -8.59 23.23
N LYS A 522 -28.32 -9.74 23.34
CA LYS A 522 -28.92 -10.24 24.58
C LYS A 522 -28.08 -11.37 25.15
N ARG A 523 -27.13 -11.04 26.01
CA ARG A 523 -26.68 -11.94 27.08
C ARG A 523 -26.17 -11.16 28.28
#